data_AF-A0A166CIE4-F1
#
_entry.id   AF-A0A166CIE4-F1
#
_cell.length_a   1.000
_cell.length_b   1.000
_cell.length_c   1.000
_cell.angle_alpha   90.00
_cell.angle_beta   90.00
_cell.angle_gamma   90.00
#
_symmetry.space_group_name_H-M   'P 1'
#
loop_
_entity.id
_entity.type
_entity.pdbx_description
1 polymer ?
#
loop_
_entity_poly.entity_id
_entity_poly.type
_entity_poly.pdbx_seq_one_letter_code
_entity_poly.pdbx_strand_id
1 'polypeptide(L)'
;MQVLERKLADEYNIRFDRSKNHIRYVFAYWFCCLQYLTPCDRCFPHVVNIAVQTALKALSTNIVSFLDIYDLDSDYADVLMSDVVQRVRTLVHFCRSSSIRREGFLAVIAEGNKRHWWGTDANGNPKELDPLQLLRDVDTRWSSTYLMIDRVLYLLPASNFSFPYKLSPPCISEIEARVLRDIHSILKVFHGVQQGLSYEHTPTLSSVIPTYELLLERLRTMRDELPHLIGALDQAIDKITAYMETERRKPIYALALCMSHILQSDPPC
;
A
#
# COMPACT_ATOMS: atom_id res chain seq x y z
N MET A 1 16.01 33.74 9.87
CA MET A 1 16.19 34.40 8.56
C MET A 1 17.59 34.98 8.44
N GLN A 2 17.92 36.15 9.00
CA GLN A 2 19.19 36.86 8.71
C GLN A 2 20.50 36.14 9.10
N VAL A 3 20.50 35.30 10.14
CA VAL A 3 21.73 34.60 10.60
C VAL A 3 22.01 33.35 9.76
N LEU A 4 20.95 32.63 9.35
CA LEU A 4 21.06 31.43 8.52
C LEU A 4 21.40 31.80 7.07
N GLU A 5 20.79 32.88 6.57
CA GLU A 5 21.09 33.46 5.25
C GLU A 5 22.54 33.91 5.13
N ARG A 6 23.11 34.54 6.17
CA ARG A 6 24.53 34.94 6.17
C ARG A 6 25.47 33.73 6.16
N LYS A 7 25.19 32.71 6.97
CA LYS A 7 26.01 31.49 6.99
C LYS A 7 26.02 30.77 5.63
N LEU A 8 24.87 30.67 4.97
CA LEU A 8 24.77 30.07 3.64
C LEU A 8 25.37 30.95 2.53
N ALA A 9 25.29 32.28 2.66
CA ALA A 9 25.90 33.20 1.70
C ALA A 9 27.43 33.19 1.76
N ASP A 10 28.00 33.11 2.98
CA ASP A 10 29.44 33.11 3.20
C ASP A 10 30.09 31.77 2.84
N GLU A 11 29.39 30.65 3.06
CA GLU A 11 29.90 29.30 2.75
C GLU A 11 29.88 28.99 1.24
N TYR A 12 29.00 29.64 0.46
CA TYR A 12 28.79 29.33 -0.96
C TYR A 12 28.89 30.54 -1.92
N ASN A 13 29.31 31.71 -1.44
CA ASN A 13 29.51 32.96 -2.20
C ASN A 13 28.30 33.43 -3.03
N ILE A 14 27.10 33.36 -2.43
CA ILE A 14 25.83 33.70 -3.10
C ILE A 14 25.36 35.10 -2.65
N ARG A 15 25.26 36.06 -3.58
CA ARG A 15 24.69 37.41 -3.31
C ARG A 15 23.17 37.42 -3.41
N PHE A 16 22.50 37.61 -2.28
CA PHE A 16 21.05 37.82 -2.20
C PHE A 16 20.66 39.27 -2.56
N ASP A 17 19.82 39.44 -3.58
CA ASP A 17 19.20 40.73 -3.95
C ASP A 17 17.73 40.68 -3.53
N ARG A 18 17.33 41.57 -2.63
CA ARG A 18 16.00 41.62 -2.01
C ARG A 18 14.90 42.14 -2.94
N SER A 19 15.24 42.64 -4.14
CA SER A 19 14.28 43.24 -5.07
C SER A 19 13.60 42.25 -6.02
N LYS A 20 14.01 40.97 -6.04
CA LYS A 20 13.54 39.96 -7.02
C LYS A 20 13.23 38.61 -6.37
N ASN A 21 12.24 38.59 -5.48
CA ASN A 21 11.93 37.46 -4.58
C ASN A 21 11.24 36.24 -5.20
N HIS A 22 10.81 36.24 -6.47
CA HIS A 22 10.13 35.04 -7.04
C HIS A 22 10.99 34.23 -8.02
N ILE A 23 11.79 34.90 -8.85
CA ILE A 23 12.49 34.23 -9.98
C ILE A 23 13.82 33.61 -9.52
N ARG A 24 14.44 34.12 -8.44
CA ARG A 24 15.73 33.61 -7.93
C ARG A 24 15.58 32.36 -7.07
N TYR A 25 14.44 32.15 -6.39
CA TYR A 25 14.19 30.91 -5.66
C TYR A 25 14.13 29.72 -6.61
N VAL A 26 13.47 29.87 -7.76
CA VAL A 26 13.40 28.81 -8.79
C VAL A 26 14.77 28.47 -9.36
N PHE A 27 15.65 29.46 -9.59
CA PHE A 27 17.00 29.21 -10.09
C PHE A 27 17.95 28.63 -9.03
N ALA A 28 17.85 29.05 -7.77
CA ALA A 28 18.60 28.44 -6.67
C ALA A 28 18.10 27.01 -6.39
N TYR A 29 16.80 26.76 -6.52
CA TYR A 29 16.19 25.42 -6.47
C TYR A 29 16.75 24.54 -7.60
N TRP A 30 16.87 25.08 -8.82
CA TRP A 30 17.41 24.34 -9.95
C TRP A 30 18.90 24.04 -9.80
N PHE A 31 19.70 25.01 -9.35
CA PHE A 31 21.16 24.83 -9.15
C PHE A 31 21.49 23.91 -7.96
N CYS A 32 20.73 24.01 -6.87
CA CYS A 32 20.88 23.16 -5.70
C CYS A 32 20.37 21.72 -5.98
N CYS A 33 19.28 21.57 -6.74
CA CYS A 33 18.87 20.27 -7.24
C CYS A 33 19.92 19.65 -8.18
N LEU A 34 20.60 20.43 -9.04
CA LEU A 34 21.61 19.87 -9.95
C LEU A 34 22.91 19.41 -9.24
N GLN A 35 23.33 20.08 -8.17
CA GLN A 35 24.57 19.74 -7.45
C GLN A 35 24.42 18.62 -6.41
N TYR A 36 23.20 18.31 -5.95
CA TYR A 36 22.93 17.29 -4.92
C TYR A 36 22.12 16.08 -5.40
N LEU A 37 21.94 15.90 -6.72
CA LEU A 37 21.48 14.65 -7.32
C LEU A 37 22.55 13.56 -7.17
N THR A 38 22.79 13.16 -5.92
CA THR A 38 23.13 11.76 -5.67
C THR A 38 22.01 10.92 -6.27
N PRO A 39 22.30 9.81 -6.98
CA PRO A 39 21.25 8.96 -7.50
C PRO A 39 20.39 8.55 -6.29
N CYS A 40 19.15 9.06 -6.23
CA CYS A 40 18.22 8.62 -5.22
C CYS A 40 17.79 7.22 -5.66
N ASP A 41 18.59 6.22 -5.30
CA ASP A 41 18.44 4.85 -5.82
C ASP A 41 17.07 4.23 -5.49
N ARG A 42 16.27 4.85 -4.62
CA ARG A 42 14.96 4.36 -4.20
C ARG A 42 13.97 5.51 -3.99
N CYS A 43 12.94 5.58 -4.83
CA CYS A 43 11.80 6.48 -4.64
C CYS A 43 10.82 5.94 -3.59
N PHE A 44 9.97 6.81 -3.02
CA PHE A 44 8.98 6.41 -2.01
C PHE A 44 8.13 5.18 -2.43
N PRO A 45 7.50 5.15 -3.62
CA PRO A 45 6.76 3.98 -4.09
C PRO A 45 7.56 2.68 -4.11
N HIS A 46 8.85 2.78 -4.45
CA HIS A 46 9.72 1.62 -4.54
C HIS A 46 10.00 1.02 -3.15
N VAL A 47 10.23 1.87 -2.14
CA VAL A 47 10.46 1.43 -0.76
C VAL A 47 9.21 0.83 -0.14
N VAL A 48 8.05 1.47 -0.35
CA VAL A 48 6.77 0.93 0.10
C VAL A 48 6.52 -0.44 -0.53
N ASN A 49 6.78 -0.60 -1.83
CA ASN A 49 6.68 -1.91 -2.47
C ASN A 49 7.66 -2.93 -1.87
N ILE A 50 8.91 -2.57 -1.60
CA ILE A 50 9.86 -3.46 -0.91
C ILE A 50 9.33 -3.89 0.46
N ALA A 51 8.78 -2.96 1.25
CA ALA A 51 8.23 -3.25 2.57
C ALA A 51 7.05 -4.22 2.46
N VAL A 52 6.12 -4.00 1.53
CA VAL A 52 5.00 -4.90 1.23
C VAL A 52 5.50 -6.30 0.85
N GLN A 53 6.45 -6.40 -0.09
CA GLN A 53 6.98 -7.68 -0.53
C GLN A 53 7.72 -8.42 0.60
N THR A 54 8.39 -7.68 1.49
CA THR A 54 9.06 -8.27 2.65
C THR A 54 8.05 -8.78 3.67
N ALA A 55 7.00 -8.00 3.97
CA ALA A 55 5.91 -8.41 4.84
C ALA A 55 5.19 -9.65 4.32
N LEU A 56 4.84 -9.69 3.02
CA LEU A 56 4.19 -10.83 2.40
C LEU A 56 5.04 -12.11 2.49
N LYS A 57 6.36 -12.01 2.28
CA LYS A 57 7.28 -13.15 2.44
C LYS A 57 7.39 -13.63 3.88
N ALA A 58 7.24 -12.71 4.84
CA ALA A 58 7.31 -13.00 6.26
C ALA A 58 6.00 -13.57 6.83
N LEU A 59 4.89 -13.56 6.08
CA LEU A 59 3.60 -14.12 6.53
C LEU A 59 3.71 -15.59 6.96
N SER A 60 4.49 -16.39 6.24
CA SER A 60 4.70 -17.81 6.54
C SER A 60 5.93 -18.07 7.43
N THR A 61 6.67 -17.02 7.81
CA THR A 61 7.93 -17.15 8.54
C THR A 61 7.68 -16.99 10.05
N ASN A 62 8.35 -17.81 10.87
CA ASN A 62 8.32 -17.75 12.33
C ASN A 62 6.95 -18.04 13.00
N ILE A 63 5.98 -18.61 12.28
CA ILE A 63 4.65 -18.94 12.84
C ILE A 63 4.76 -19.88 14.05
N VAL A 64 5.67 -20.85 14.02
CA VAL A 64 5.88 -21.83 15.11
C VAL A 64 6.24 -21.12 16.43
N SER A 65 7.09 -20.09 16.40
CA SER A 65 7.41 -19.34 17.62
C SER A 65 6.25 -18.50 18.13
N PHE A 66 5.30 -18.10 17.27
CA PHE A 66 4.14 -17.31 17.68
C PHE A 66 2.98 -18.19 18.19
N LEU A 67 2.83 -19.41 17.65
CA LEU A 67 1.86 -20.40 18.10
C LEU A 67 1.97 -20.67 19.60
N ASP A 68 3.19 -20.87 20.10
CA ASP A 68 3.45 -21.16 21.51
C ASP A 68 3.24 -19.95 22.44
N ILE A 69 3.40 -18.72 21.94
CA ILE A 69 3.36 -17.50 22.75
C ILE A 69 1.95 -16.91 22.83
N TYR A 70 1.18 -16.97 21.73
CA TYR A 70 -0.08 -16.26 21.59
C TYR A 70 -1.31 -17.16 21.46
N ASP A 71 -1.18 -18.47 21.68
CA ASP A 71 -2.26 -19.46 21.56
C ASP A 71 -3.02 -19.28 20.24
N LEU A 72 -2.27 -19.18 19.13
CA LEU A 72 -2.88 -19.02 17.81
C LEU A 72 -3.72 -20.25 17.49
N ASP A 73 -4.91 -20.00 16.93
CA ASP A 73 -5.74 -21.00 16.29
C ASP A 73 -4.90 -21.79 15.26
N SER A 74 -4.75 -23.11 15.49
CA SER A 74 -3.96 -24.00 14.63
C SER A 74 -4.39 -23.89 13.17
N ASP A 75 -5.69 -23.74 12.91
CA ASP A 75 -6.23 -23.62 11.55
C ASP A 75 -5.77 -22.31 10.88
N TYR A 76 -5.61 -21.24 11.65
CA TYR A 76 -5.12 -19.95 11.14
C TYR A 76 -3.64 -20.06 10.73
N ALA A 77 -2.83 -20.68 11.59
CA ALA A 77 -1.41 -20.91 11.32
C ALA A 77 -1.20 -21.80 10.09
N ASP A 78 -1.98 -22.86 9.96
CA ASP A 78 -1.92 -23.75 8.79
C ASP A 78 -2.25 -23.02 7.50
N VAL A 79 -3.26 -22.13 7.52
CA VAL A 79 -3.59 -21.30 6.36
C VAL A 79 -2.43 -20.36 5.98
N LEU A 80 -1.79 -19.70 6.95
CA LEU A 80 -0.63 -18.84 6.67
C LEU A 80 0.54 -19.65 6.08
N MET A 81 0.81 -20.84 6.63
CA MET A 81 1.85 -21.76 6.13
C MET A 81 1.55 -22.25 4.70
N SER A 82 0.27 -22.35 4.34
CA SER A 82 -0.16 -22.81 3.00
C SER A 82 -0.12 -21.74 1.89
N ASP A 83 0.31 -20.51 2.21
CA ASP A 83 0.33 -19.35 1.30
C ASP A 83 -1.05 -19.06 0.67
N VAL A 84 -1.94 -18.53 1.51
CA VAL A 84 -3.30 -18.13 1.10
C VAL A 84 -3.30 -17.10 -0.04
N VAL A 85 -2.27 -16.26 -0.16
CA VAL A 85 -2.18 -15.27 -1.25
C VAL A 85 -1.94 -15.98 -2.58
N GLN A 86 -1.09 -16.99 -2.62
CA GLN A 86 -0.88 -17.82 -3.81
C GLN A 86 -2.14 -18.61 -4.20
N ARG A 87 -2.92 -19.05 -3.20
CA ARG A 87 -4.24 -19.67 -3.45
C ARG A 87 -5.22 -18.70 -4.12
N VAL A 88 -5.25 -17.43 -3.68
CA VAL A 88 -6.03 -16.38 -4.35
C VAL A 88 -5.54 -16.15 -5.78
N ARG A 89 -4.22 -16.09 -6.03
CA ARG A 89 -3.68 -15.98 -7.40
C ARG A 89 -4.15 -17.12 -8.29
N THR A 90 -4.19 -18.33 -7.76
CA THR A 90 -4.65 -19.53 -8.48
C THR A 90 -6.13 -19.44 -8.85
N LEU A 91 -6.98 -19.01 -7.92
CA LEU A 91 -8.40 -18.73 -8.17
C LEU A 91 -8.56 -17.68 -9.29
N VAL A 92 -7.88 -16.55 -9.16
CA VAL A 92 -7.96 -15.45 -10.13
C VAL A 92 -7.48 -15.90 -11.51
N HIS A 93 -6.37 -16.64 -11.57
CA HIS A 93 -5.86 -17.21 -12.81
C HIS A 93 -6.87 -18.16 -13.44
N PHE A 94 -7.45 -19.06 -12.63
CA PHE A 94 -8.50 -19.97 -13.07
C PHE A 94 -9.65 -19.21 -13.71
N CYS A 95 -10.23 -18.21 -13.05
CA CYS A 95 -11.40 -17.47 -13.56
C CYS A 95 -11.07 -16.66 -14.82
N ARG A 96 -9.82 -16.23 -14.98
CA ARG A 96 -9.40 -15.33 -16.05
C ARG A 96 -8.64 -16.00 -17.20
N SER A 97 -8.44 -17.32 -17.18
CA SER A 97 -7.58 -17.99 -18.15
C SER A 97 -8.21 -18.10 -19.55
N SER A 98 -9.54 -18.04 -19.67
CA SER A 98 -10.24 -18.08 -20.96
C SER A 98 -11.46 -17.15 -21.01
N SER A 99 -11.96 -16.84 -22.21
CA SER A 99 -13.22 -16.09 -22.39
C SER A 99 -14.40 -16.81 -21.72
N ILE A 100 -14.53 -18.12 -21.95
CA ILE A 100 -15.61 -18.95 -21.37
C ILE A 100 -15.66 -18.83 -19.85
N ARG A 101 -14.51 -18.80 -19.18
CA ARG A 101 -14.46 -18.70 -17.71
C ARG A 101 -14.80 -17.30 -17.20
N ARG A 102 -14.35 -16.27 -17.91
CA ARG A 102 -14.71 -14.87 -17.62
C ARG A 102 -16.21 -14.65 -17.79
N GLU A 103 -16.79 -15.16 -18.86
CA GLU A 103 -18.23 -15.11 -19.13
C GLU A 103 -19.01 -15.95 -18.12
N GLY A 104 -18.55 -17.17 -17.82
CA GLY A 104 -19.14 -18.04 -16.81
C GLY A 104 -19.18 -17.39 -15.43
N PHE A 105 -18.11 -16.70 -15.03
CA PHE A 105 -18.06 -15.96 -13.77
C PHE A 105 -19.07 -14.80 -13.73
N LEU A 106 -19.19 -14.02 -14.82
CA LEU A 106 -20.21 -12.96 -14.90
C LEU A 106 -21.63 -13.52 -14.92
N ALA A 107 -21.85 -14.67 -15.57
CA ALA A 107 -23.14 -15.34 -15.58
C ALA A 107 -23.55 -15.79 -14.17
N VAL A 108 -22.62 -16.27 -13.35
CA VAL A 108 -22.87 -16.58 -11.94
C VAL A 108 -23.29 -15.34 -11.16
N ILE A 109 -22.59 -14.20 -11.36
CA ILE A 109 -22.95 -12.93 -10.71
C ILE A 109 -24.36 -12.50 -11.14
N ALA A 110 -24.65 -12.49 -12.44
CA ALA A 110 -25.93 -12.07 -12.98
C ALA A 110 -27.09 -12.96 -12.48
N GLU A 111 -26.89 -14.29 -12.49
CA GLU A 111 -27.91 -15.22 -12.02
C GLU A 111 -28.12 -15.10 -10.50
N GLY A 112 -27.05 -14.95 -9.72
CA GLY A 112 -27.17 -14.78 -8.28
C GLY A 112 -27.77 -13.44 -7.86
N ASN A 113 -27.56 -12.36 -8.63
CA ASN A 113 -28.29 -11.10 -8.44
C ASN A 113 -29.78 -11.31 -8.68
N LYS A 114 -30.14 -11.95 -9.81
CA LYS A 114 -31.54 -12.23 -10.19
C LYS A 114 -32.25 -13.12 -9.16
N ARG A 115 -31.53 -14.05 -8.54
CA ARG A 115 -32.07 -14.98 -7.53
C ARG A 115 -31.83 -14.54 -6.09
N HIS A 116 -31.21 -13.38 -5.88
CA HIS A 116 -30.89 -12.85 -4.55
C HIS A 116 -30.06 -13.80 -3.68
N TRP A 117 -29.06 -14.47 -4.26
CA TRP A 117 -28.19 -15.43 -3.56
C TRP A 117 -27.25 -14.78 -2.54
N TRP A 118 -26.98 -13.48 -2.67
CA TRP A 118 -25.95 -12.80 -1.90
C TRP A 118 -26.43 -12.29 -0.53
N GLY A 119 -27.65 -12.67 -0.13
CA GLY A 119 -28.28 -12.23 1.11
C GLY A 119 -28.92 -10.84 0.97
N THR A 120 -29.10 -10.17 2.10
CA THR A 120 -29.67 -8.82 2.18
C THR A 120 -28.65 -7.81 2.69
N ASP A 121 -28.84 -6.55 2.30
CA ASP A 121 -28.08 -5.41 2.83
C ASP A 121 -28.57 -5.01 4.23
N ALA A 122 -27.92 -4.00 4.82
CA ALA A 122 -28.27 -3.48 6.14
C ALA A 122 -29.69 -2.88 6.21
N ASN A 123 -30.29 -2.55 5.06
CA ASN A 123 -31.62 -1.98 4.94
C ASN A 123 -32.69 -3.04 4.62
N GLY A 124 -32.29 -4.32 4.51
CA GLY A 124 -33.17 -5.43 4.17
C GLY A 124 -33.44 -5.61 2.67
N ASN A 125 -32.79 -4.84 1.79
CA ASN A 125 -32.88 -5.05 0.35
C ASN A 125 -31.99 -6.21 -0.08
N PRO A 126 -32.32 -6.92 -1.17
CA PRO A 126 -31.41 -7.92 -1.72
C PRO A 126 -30.05 -7.32 -2.05
N LYS A 127 -28.99 -7.95 -1.57
CA LYS A 127 -27.62 -7.57 -1.91
C LYS A 127 -27.34 -7.95 -3.35
N GLU A 128 -26.85 -7.00 -4.13
CA GLU A 128 -26.40 -7.22 -5.50
C GLU A 128 -24.87 -7.06 -5.59
N LEU A 129 -24.24 -7.87 -6.43
CA LEU A 129 -22.83 -7.75 -6.77
C LEU A 129 -22.70 -7.10 -8.14
N ASP A 130 -21.79 -6.13 -8.26
CA ASP A 130 -21.49 -5.54 -9.56
C ASP A 130 -20.92 -6.61 -10.52
N PRO A 131 -21.27 -6.58 -11.83
CA PRO A 131 -20.80 -7.53 -12.83
C PRO A 131 -19.33 -7.25 -13.19
N LEU A 132 -18.45 -7.47 -12.23
CA LEU A 132 -17.02 -7.19 -12.31
C LEU A 132 -16.22 -8.48 -12.48
N GLN A 133 -15.11 -8.38 -13.20
CA GLN A 133 -14.13 -9.44 -13.28
C GLN A 133 -13.17 -9.40 -12.08
N LEU A 134 -12.59 -10.54 -11.72
CA LEU A 134 -11.44 -10.57 -10.81
C LEU A 134 -10.24 -9.80 -11.39
N LEU A 135 -9.37 -9.26 -10.55
CA LEU A 135 -8.17 -8.52 -10.95
C LEU A 135 -6.94 -9.42 -10.82
N ARG A 136 -6.02 -9.40 -11.80
CA ARG A 136 -4.76 -10.16 -11.72
C ARG A 136 -3.73 -9.41 -10.89
N ASP A 137 -2.96 -10.17 -10.12
CA ASP A 137 -1.71 -9.69 -9.55
C ASP A 137 -0.68 -9.46 -10.67
N VAL A 138 0.13 -8.41 -10.53
CA VAL A 138 1.17 -8.01 -11.48
C VAL A 138 2.36 -7.51 -10.68
N ASP A 139 3.41 -8.31 -10.58
CA ASP A 139 4.56 -8.06 -9.70
C ASP A 139 5.21 -6.67 -9.89
N THR A 140 5.15 -6.12 -11.10
CA THR A 140 5.72 -4.79 -11.43
C THR A 140 4.81 -3.63 -11.01
N ARG A 141 3.55 -3.89 -10.66
CA ARG A 141 2.58 -2.89 -10.22
C ARG A 141 2.40 -2.96 -8.71
N TRP A 142 2.99 -1.99 -8.03
CA TRP A 142 3.05 -1.82 -6.57
C TRP A 142 1.80 -2.14 -5.73
N SER A 143 0.58 -2.05 -6.28
CA SER A 143 -0.69 -2.32 -5.56
C SER A 143 -1.52 -3.45 -6.12
N SER A 144 -1.00 -4.20 -7.08
CA SER A 144 -1.78 -5.27 -7.72
C SER A 144 -2.22 -6.34 -6.75
N THR A 145 -1.39 -6.72 -5.77
CA THR A 145 -1.74 -7.74 -4.78
C THR A 145 -2.89 -7.27 -3.88
N TYR A 146 -2.83 -6.02 -3.41
CA TYR A 146 -3.91 -5.40 -2.64
C TYR A 146 -5.22 -5.39 -3.44
N LEU A 147 -5.20 -4.85 -4.66
CA LEU A 147 -6.39 -4.73 -5.51
C LEU A 147 -6.97 -6.09 -5.92
N MET A 148 -6.11 -7.10 -6.10
CA MET A 148 -6.53 -8.48 -6.34
C MET A 148 -7.30 -9.03 -5.14
N ILE A 149 -6.71 -8.95 -3.94
CA ILE A 149 -7.33 -9.46 -2.71
C ILE A 149 -8.62 -8.69 -2.42
N ASP A 150 -8.61 -7.36 -2.54
CA ASP A 150 -9.79 -6.51 -2.38
C ASP A 150 -10.95 -6.95 -3.28
N ARG A 151 -10.67 -7.14 -4.58
CA ARG A 151 -11.67 -7.62 -5.54
C ARG A 151 -12.18 -9.02 -5.22
N VAL A 152 -11.30 -9.91 -4.78
CA VAL A 152 -11.68 -11.29 -4.42
C VAL A 152 -12.53 -11.30 -3.17
N LEU A 153 -12.17 -10.54 -2.12
CA LEU A 153 -12.99 -10.42 -0.91
C LEU A 153 -14.38 -9.84 -1.20
N TYR A 154 -14.47 -8.84 -2.09
CA TYR A 154 -15.75 -8.28 -2.52
C TYR A 154 -16.61 -9.31 -3.27
N LEU A 155 -16.00 -10.11 -4.15
CA LEU A 155 -16.68 -11.12 -4.99
C LEU A 155 -16.65 -12.54 -4.41
N LEU A 156 -16.25 -12.71 -3.15
CA LEU A 156 -16.18 -14.01 -2.46
C LEU A 156 -17.46 -14.84 -2.62
N PRO A 157 -18.67 -14.25 -2.45
CA PRO A 157 -19.92 -14.99 -2.61
C PRO A 157 -20.05 -15.61 -4.00
N ALA A 158 -19.56 -14.96 -5.06
CA ALA A 158 -19.61 -15.49 -6.42
C ALA A 158 -18.42 -16.40 -6.75
N SER A 159 -17.25 -16.18 -6.14
CA SER A 159 -16.03 -16.93 -6.47
C SER A 159 -16.05 -18.39 -6.02
N ASN A 160 -16.91 -18.73 -5.05
CA ASN A 160 -17.04 -20.09 -4.53
C ASN A 160 -18.12 -20.93 -5.26
N PHE A 161 -18.81 -20.35 -6.25
CA PHE A 161 -19.83 -21.07 -7.02
C PHE A 161 -19.24 -21.77 -8.24
N SER A 162 -19.81 -22.93 -8.58
CA SER A 162 -19.51 -23.60 -9.84
C SER A 162 -20.02 -22.79 -11.02
N PHE A 163 -19.18 -22.64 -12.03
CA PHE A 163 -19.55 -21.97 -13.27
C PHE A 163 -20.47 -22.85 -14.11
N PRO A 164 -21.21 -22.25 -15.06
CA PRO A 164 -21.78 -22.99 -16.17
C PRO A 164 -20.73 -23.93 -16.78
N TYR A 165 -21.14 -25.11 -17.25
CA TYR A 165 -20.25 -26.14 -17.82
C TYR A 165 -19.40 -26.95 -16.84
N LYS A 166 -19.80 -27.05 -15.56
CA LYS A 166 -19.12 -27.86 -14.51
C LYS A 166 -17.66 -27.47 -14.27
N LEU A 167 -17.28 -26.24 -14.60
CA LEU A 167 -15.98 -25.68 -14.24
C LEU A 167 -16.09 -25.11 -12.82
N SER A 168 -15.43 -25.75 -11.86
CA SER A 168 -15.42 -25.28 -10.48
C SER A 168 -14.12 -24.54 -10.18
N PRO A 169 -14.18 -23.25 -9.79
CA PRO A 169 -13.01 -22.56 -9.29
C PRO A 169 -12.54 -23.18 -7.94
N PRO A 170 -11.26 -23.00 -7.58
CA PRO A 170 -10.81 -23.28 -6.22
C PRO A 170 -11.62 -22.46 -5.21
N CYS A 171 -12.22 -23.13 -4.23
CA CYS A 171 -13.02 -22.47 -3.19
C CYS A 171 -12.10 -21.87 -2.12
N ILE A 172 -12.41 -20.65 -1.69
CA ILE A 172 -11.79 -20.01 -0.53
C ILE A 172 -12.67 -20.30 0.69
N SER A 173 -12.11 -20.99 1.68
CA SER A 173 -12.82 -21.31 2.93
C SER A 173 -13.02 -20.07 3.81
N GLU A 174 -13.88 -20.15 4.83
CA GLU A 174 -14.10 -19.00 5.71
C GLU A 174 -12.86 -18.67 6.56
N ILE A 175 -12.08 -19.67 6.95
CA ILE A 175 -10.80 -19.45 7.63
C ILE A 175 -9.79 -18.76 6.71
N GLU A 176 -9.70 -19.17 5.45
CA GLU A 176 -8.87 -18.51 4.44
C GLU A 176 -9.34 -17.07 4.19
N ALA A 177 -10.65 -16.84 4.12
CA ALA A 177 -11.22 -15.51 3.99
C ALA A 177 -10.90 -14.62 5.19
N ARG A 178 -10.94 -15.16 6.42
CA ARG A 178 -10.55 -14.44 7.64
C ARG A 178 -9.09 -14.00 7.58
N VAL A 179 -8.16 -14.92 7.30
CA VAL A 179 -6.73 -14.62 7.16
C VAL A 179 -6.48 -13.59 6.04
N LEU A 180 -7.18 -13.72 4.92
CA LEU A 180 -7.08 -12.76 3.81
C LEU A 180 -7.57 -11.36 4.18
N ARG A 181 -8.60 -11.21 5.03
CA ARG A 181 -9.07 -9.89 5.51
C ARG A 181 -7.99 -9.23 6.38
N ASP A 182 -7.29 -10.00 7.22
CA ASP A 182 -6.20 -9.47 8.04
C ASP A 182 -5.03 -9.02 7.17
N ILE A 183 -4.60 -9.85 6.21
CA ILE A 183 -3.56 -9.48 5.23
C ILE A 183 -4.00 -8.24 4.42
N HIS A 184 -5.25 -8.20 3.96
CA HIS A 184 -5.82 -7.07 3.22
C HIS A 184 -5.75 -5.77 4.04
N SER A 185 -6.03 -5.84 5.33
CA SER A 185 -5.98 -4.68 6.22
C SER A 185 -4.58 -4.04 6.25
N ILE A 186 -3.52 -4.87 6.28
CA ILE A 186 -2.13 -4.41 6.24
C ILE A 186 -1.85 -3.74 4.89
N LEU A 187 -2.16 -4.44 3.80
CA LEU A 187 -1.92 -3.95 2.45
C LEU A 187 -2.69 -2.66 2.13
N LYS A 188 -3.87 -2.47 2.72
CA LYS A 188 -4.69 -1.26 2.56
C LYS A 188 -3.97 -0.01 3.07
N VAL A 189 -3.23 -0.12 4.17
CA VAL A 189 -2.46 1.02 4.72
C VAL A 189 -1.38 1.46 3.74
N PHE A 190 -0.61 0.50 3.21
CA PHE A 190 0.39 0.77 2.17
C PHE A 190 -0.22 1.34 0.89
N HIS A 191 -1.38 0.81 0.48
CA HIS A 191 -2.11 1.35 -0.67
C HIS A 191 -2.49 2.82 -0.46
N GLY A 192 -3.05 3.15 0.71
CA GLY A 192 -3.51 4.49 1.05
C GLY A 192 -2.41 5.55 1.02
N VAL A 193 -1.27 5.28 1.69
CA VAL A 193 -0.14 6.24 1.72
C VAL A 193 0.44 6.49 0.34
N GLN A 194 0.49 5.45 -0.49
CA GLN A 194 1.01 5.61 -1.84
C GLN A 194 0.01 6.33 -2.76
N GLN A 195 -1.30 6.09 -2.64
CA GLN A 195 -2.30 6.88 -3.36
C GLN A 195 -2.23 8.35 -2.97
N GLY A 196 -2.09 8.64 -1.67
CA GLY A 196 -1.94 10.02 -1.16
C GLY A 196 -0.78 10.76 -1.82
N LEU A 197 0.41 10.17 -1.84
CA LEU A 197 1.60 10.79 -2.46
C LEU A 197 1.60 10.75 -3.99
N SER A 198 0.79 9.91 -4.62
CA SER A 198 0.66 9.86 -6.09
C SER A 198 -0.37 10.86 -6.62
N TYR A 199 -1.23 11.39 -5.75
CA TYR A 199 -2.31 12.33 -6.10
C TYR A 199 -1.85 13.79 -6.14
N GLU A 200 -0.78 14.14 -5.41
CA GLU A 200 -0.35 15.53 -5.28
C GLU A 200 0.23 16.10 -6.59
N HIS A 201 -0.35 17.21 -7.06
CA HIS A 201 0.20 18.05 -8.13
C HIS A 201 1.34 18.98 -7.65
N THR A 202 1.65 18.97 -6.35
CA THR A 202 2.64 19.79 -5.63
C THR A 202 3.91 19.01 -5.28
N PRO A 203 5.01 19.68 -4.84
CA PRO A 203 6.26 18.99 -4.52
C PRO A 203 6.09 17.97 -3.40
N THR A 204 6.00 16.69 -3.76
CA THR A 204 5.80 15.54 -2.86
C THR A 204 6.96 15.29 -1.90
N LEU A 205 8.11 15.93 -2.11
CA LEU A 205 9.30 15.64 -1.33
C LEU A 205 9.18 16.06 0.14
N SER A 206 8.46 17.16 0.43
CA SER A 206 8.19 17.59 1.81
C SER A 206 7.19 16.69 2.53
N SER A 207 6.29 16.01 1.80
CA SER A 207 5.29 15.11 2.39
C SER A 207 5.80 13.68 2.60
N VAL A 208 6.94 13.29 2.00
CA VAL A 208 7.52 11.94 2.13
C VAL A 208 7.85 11.56 3.58
N ILE A 209 8.60 12.38 4.31
CA ILE A 209 8.99 12.05 5.70
C ILE A 209 7.76 11.96 6.62
N PRO A 210 6.85 12.97 6.64
CA PRO A 210 5.62 12.87 7.43
C PRO A 210 4.77 11.64 7.08
N THR A 211 4.68 11.28 5.80
CA THR A 211 3.92 10.11 5.36
C THR A 211 4.53 8.81 5.88
N TYR A 212 5.86 8.69 5.92
CA TYR A 212 6.50 7.52 6.52
C TYR A 212 6.32 7.46 8.05
N GLU A 213 6.35 8.59 8.75
CA GLU A 213 6.07 8.64 10.19
C GLU A 213 4.66 8.14 10.48
N LEU A 214 3.66 8.64 9.75
CA LEU A 214 2.27 8.20 9.86
C LEU A 214 2.11 6.71 9.52
N LEU A 215 2.81 6.24 8.47
CA LEU A 215 2.81 4.83 8.09
C LEU A 215 3.37 3.95 9.21
N LEU A 216 4.51 4.33 9.80
CA LEU A 216 5.11 3.58 10.91
C LEU A 216 4.22 3.56 12.14
N GLU A 217 3.59 4.69 12.49
CA GLU A 217 2.63 4.75 13.59
C GLU A 217 1.49 3.76 13.36
N ARG A 218 0.86 3.80 12.18
CA ARG A 218 -0.25 2.88 11.88
C ARG A 218 0.19 1.42 11.89
N LEU A 219 1.36 1.08 11.34
CA LEU A 219 1.87 -0.29 11.35
C LEU A 219 2.16 -0.79 12.76
N ARG A 220 2.66 0.09 13.65
CA ARG A 220 2.87 -0.25 15.07
C ARG A 220 1.55 -0.49 15.79
N THR A 221 0.53 0.33 15.55
CA THR A 221 -0.81 0.06 16.10
C THR A 221 -1.36 -1.28 15.59
N MET A 222 -1.20 -1.56 14.30
CA MET A 222 -1.66 -2.83 13.72
C MET A 222 -0.90 -4.05 14.27
N ARG A 223 0.35 -3.88 14.66
CA ARG A 223 1.15 -4.93 15.31
C ARG A 223 0.51 -5.37 16.64
N ASP A 224 -0.04 -4.42 17.37
CA ASP A 224 -0.74 -4.70 18.62
C ASP A 224 -2.16 -5.26 18.37
N GLU A 225 -2.82 -4.83 17.28
CA GLU A 225 -4.15 -5.33 16.86
C GLU A 225 -4.11 -6.76 16.27
N LEU A 226 -3.01 -7.14 15.60
CA LEU A 226 -2.87 -8.37 14.82
C LEU A 226 -1.66 -9.19 15.28
N PRO A 227 -1.72 -9.81 16.48
CA PRO A 227 -0.58 -10.55 17.05
C PRO A 227 -0.11 -11.70 16.15
N HIS A 228 -1.02 -12.27 15.36
CA HIS A 228 -0.74 -13.36 14.43
C HIS A 228 0.05 -12.92 13.17
N LEU A 229 0.12 -11.61 12.86
CA LEU A 229 0.92 -11.06 11.74
C LEU A 229 2.13 -10.24 12.21
N ILE A 230 2.53 -10.35 13.49
CA ILE A 230 3.67 -9.59 14.04
C ILE A 230 4.93 -9.80 13.20
N GLY A 231 5.24 -11.03 12.81
CA GLY A 231 6.41 -11.32 11.98
C GLY A 231 6.42 -10.53 10.65
N ALA A 232 5.27 -10.41 10.00
CA ALA A 232 5.14 -9.63 8.77
C ALA A 232 5.22 -8.10 9.02
N LEU A 233 4.59 -7.63 10.10
CA LEU A 233 4.56 -6.22 10.49
C LEU A 233 5.94 -5.72 10.92
N ASP A 234 6.67 -6.50 11.72
CA ASP A 234 8.03 -6.18 12.17
C ASP A 234 8.98 -6.05 10.96
N GLN A 235 8.91 -6.98 10.01
CA GLN A 235 9.73 -6.90 8.80
C GLN A 235 9.40 -5.68 7.92
N ALA A 236 8.12 -5.29 7.84
CA ALA A 236 7.72 -4.05 7.17
C ALA A 236 8.23 -2.80 7.90
N ILE A 237 8.04 -2.74 9.23
CA ILE A 237 8.48 -1.64 10.10
C ILE A 237 10.00 -1.46 10.00
N ASP A 238 10.76 -2.54 10.07
CA ASP A 238 12.21 -2.53 9.96
C ASP A 238 12.68 -1.96 8.61
N LYS A 239 12.02 -2.36 7.51
CA LYS A 239 12.37 -1.83 6.17
C LYS A 239 12.08 -0.36 6.02
N ILE A 240 10.92 0.11 6.48
CA ILE A 240 10.58 1.53 6.41
C ILE A 240 11.51 2.34 7.32
N THR A 241 11.79 1.85 8.52
CA THR A 241 12.67 2.52 9.50
C THR A 241 14.08 2.67 8.94
N ALA A 242 14.68 1.60 8.41
CA ALA A 242 16.02 1.65 7.84
C ALA A 242 16.12 2.63 6.65
N TYR A 243 15.08 2.71 5.81
CA TYR A 243 15.03 3.69 4.73
C TYR A 243 14.91 5.12 5.28
N MET A 244 14.00 5.35 6.23
CA MET A 244 13.81 6.64 6.89
C MET A 244 15.07 7.18 7.56
N GLU A 245 15.82 6.35 8.27
CA GLU A 245 17.09 6.74 8.88
C GLU A 245 18.12 7.20 7.86
N THR A 246 18.06 6.65 6.64
CA THR A 246 18.92 7.03 5.53
C THR A 246 18.45 8.34 4.89
N GLU A 247 17.15 8.49 4.61
CA GLU A 247 16.61 9.69 3.95
C GLU A 247 16.67 10.93 4.84
N ARG A 248 16.48 10.81 6.16
CA ARG A 248 16.58 11.94 7.11
C ARG A 248 17.95 12.62 7.10
N ARG A 249 19.01 11.90 6.71
CA ARG A 249 20.36 12.43 6.62
C ARG A 249 20.58 13.25 5.35
N LYS A 250 19.69 13.15 4.35
CA LYS A 250 19.84 13.86 3.08
C LYS A 250 19.32 15.30 3.24
N PRO A 251 20.15 16.33 2.98
CA PRO A 251 19.76 17.73 3.13
C PRO A 251 18.53 18.12 2.31
N ILE A 252 18.27 17.43 1.20
CA ILE A 252 17.16 17.74 0.28
C ILE A 252 15.78 17.63 0.95
N TYR A 253 15.58 16.70 1.88
CA TYR A 253 14.31 16.59 2.60
C TYR A 253 14.14 17.69 3.64
N ALA A 254 15.23 18.04 4.35
CA ALA A 254 15.20 19.15 5.31
C ALA A 254 14.88 20.48 4.58
N LEU A 255 15.52 20.71 3.43
CA LEU A 255 15.23 21.86 2.58
C LEU A 255 13.78 21.87 2.10
N ALA A 256 13.27 20.73 1.62
CA ALA A 256 11.89 20.62 1.16
C ALA A 256 10.87 20.94 2.27
N LEU A 257 11.06 20.37 3.47
CA LEU A 257 10.22 20.64 4.64
C LEU A 257 10.23 22.11 5.07
N CYS A 258 11.41 22.75 5.07
CA CYS A 258 11.51 24.18 5.36
C CYS A 258 10.78 25.02 4.30
N MET A 259 10.94 24.69 3.03
CA MET A 259 10.31 25.44 1.94
C MET A 259 8.79 25.29 1.92
N SER A 260 8.26 24.09 2.19
CA SER A 260 6.80 23.89 2.27
C SER A 260 6.19 24.71 3.40
N HIS A 261 6.86 24.80 4.55
CA HIS A 261 6.39 25.60 5.67
C HIS A 261 6.39 27.11 5.35
N ILE A 262 7.40 27.59 4.62
CA ILE A 262 7.47 28.99 4.16
C ILE A 262 6.34 29.29 3.17
N LEU A 263 6.10 28.42 2.19
CA LEU A 263 5.04 28.62 1.18
C LEU A 263 3.62 28.57 1.75
N GLN A 264 3.40 27.89 2.88
CA GLN A 264 2.11 27.82 3.56
C GLN A 264 1.86 29.00 4.52
N SER A 265 2.90 29.76 4.87
CA SER A 265 2.80 30.89 5.81
C SER A 265 2.63 32.25 5.13
N ASP A 266 2.69 32.31 3.80
CA ASP A 266 2.32 33.51 3.05
C ASP A 266 0.78 33.64 2.98
N PRO A 267 0.19 34.78 3.38
CA PRO A 267 -1.25 34.99 3.31
C PRO A 267 -1.72 34.98 1.84
N PRO A 268 -2.93 34.47 1.56
CA PRO A 268 -3.50 34.57 0.22
C PRO A 268 -3.67 36.06 -0.15
N CYS A 269 -3.08 36.46 -1.28
CA CYS A 269 -3.23 37.78 -1.88
C CYS A 269 -4.67 38.08 -2.28
#